data_AF-A0A1Q3ECE1-F1
#
_entry.id   AF-A0A1Q3ECE1-F1
#
_cell.length_a   1.000
_cell.length_b   1.000
_cell.length_c   1.000
_cell.angle_alpha   90.00
_cell.angle_beta   90.00
_cell.angle_gamma   90.00
#
_symmetry.space_group_name_H-M   'P 1'
#
loop_
_entity.id
_entity.type
_entity.pdbx_description
1 polymer ?
#
loop_
_entity_poly.entity_id
_entity_poly.type
_entity_poly.pdbx_seq_one_letter_code
_entity_poly.pdbx_strand_id
1 'polypeptide(L)'
;MASMLRMYNVALQRRPMFTQCCTAAFLFGAGDIIAQQGVEAKGKNHDFARTARLTFYGGALFGPIMTKWYQWLNTIKFSSPTKAVVYRVFLDQAVLTPAAVGFFFGSMSILEGKPKEAIPRIQAAYVPTIIRNWGVFVPTQIINFALIPHHLRFVVVSVVSLFWNTYLSVANARQTKTQSLETVAEFGAENTFNFQNALNILISMLLHGHDEDVVQDGFVDEYKYITKNCLNASRFGVLTLASILAVHKVNAHGQIKGVLANGIYNDGPNIYWDADPVNEQTATRKMYQAAGPSYVLPQDFSDNSKMACEGAAGAPKIINVSAGSDLRVDWVGATSELDGKPGTGNVPAGQNPWVHAMGTMASYIAKCTNDDCTTYDASQGSWVKLAMFGIDKSETISSDLRETMKNKPEEYYPTPGTSGLWGMARFIEASSSWTVTIPKGLANGQYIIRQEVGAIHNPWNAQDDTSGTQLYIGCIQINVINGGNTKLPGGTRAGSLYATNGAFARYNVYEDNGMTFVDPGPVLWPSSYAKREEWRMKKVKRCMKH
;
A
#
# COMPACT_ATOMS: atom_id res chain seq x y z
N MET A 1 18.37 33.42 11.57
CA MET A 1 18.78 32.01 11.46
C MET A 1 20.23 31.75 11.90
N ALA A 2 21.23 32.55 11.49
CA ALA A 2 22.63 32.33 11.87
C ALA A 2 22.92 32.41 13.39
N SER A 3 22.23 33.26 14.15
CA SER A 3 22.46 33.36 15.61
C SER A 3 21.88 32.16 16.39
N MET A 4 20.73 31.61 15.98
CA MET A 4 20.12 30.45 16.63
C MET A 4 20.94 29.17 16.42
N LEU A 5 21.41 28.92 15.19
CA LEU A 5 22.32 27.81 14.91
C LEU A 5 23.64 27.95 15.68
N ARG A 6 24.15 29.18 15.81
CA ARG A 6 25.36 29.46 16.61
C ARG A 6 25.13 29.19 18.10
N MET A 7 24.01 29.65 18.68
CA MET A 7 23.66 29.39 20.08
C MET A 7 23.47 27.90 20.34
N TYR A 8 22.80 27.19 19.44
CA TYR A 8 22.59 25.75 19.51
C TYR A 8 23.91 24.97 19.44
N ASN A 9 24.81 25.35 18.52
CA ASN A 9 26.14 24.75 18.41
C ASN A 9 26.98 25.00 19.68
N VAL A 10 26.91 26.20 20.26
CA VAL A 10 27.57 26.51 21.54
C VAL A 10 26.99 25.67 22.68
N ALA A 11 25.67 25.49 22.73
CA ALA A 11 25.01 24.64 23.73
C ALA A 11 25.42 23.16 23.59
N LEU A 12 25.47 22.64 22.36
CA LEU A 12 25.94 21.28 22.06
C LEU A 12 27.39 21.05 22.51
N GLN A 13 28.27 22.05 22.37
CA GLN A 13 29.66 21.93 22.82
C GLN A 13 29.82 22.06 24.33
N ARG A 14 29.08 23.00 24.97
CA ARG A 14 29.20 23.26 26.41
C ARG A 14 28.49 22.23 27.27
N ARG A 15 27.32 21.75 26.84
CA ARG A 15 26.50 20.77 27.56
C ARG A 15 25.93 19.73 26.57
N PRO A 16 26.78 18.87 26.00
CA PRO A 16 26.37 17.93 24.95
C PRO A 16 25.23 17.00 25.39
N MET A 17 25.34 16.41 26.59
CA MET A 17 24.32 15.50 27.12
C MET A 17 22.96 16.17 27.24
N PHE A 18 22.89 17.30 27.95
CA PHE A 18 21.64 18.03 28.16
C PHE A 18 21.04 18.50 26.83
N THR A 19 21.86 19.06 25.95
CA THR A 19 21.39 19.61 24.67
C THR A 19 20.88 18.52 23.72
N GLN A 20 21.58 17.37 23.66
CA GLN A 20 21.13 16.24 22.83
C GLN A 20 19.87 15.58 23.39
N CYS A 21 19.74 15.46 24.72
CA CYS A 21 18.52 14.97 25.36
C CYS A 21 17.33 15.91 25.09
N CYS A 22 17.51 17.23 25.24
CA CYS A 22 16.45 18.20 24.91
C CYS A 22 16.08 18.17 23.42
N THR A 23 17.07 18.01 22.54
CA THR A 23 16.83 17.87 21.10
C THR A 23 16.03 16.61 20.81
N ALA A 24 16.42 15.47 21.39
CA ALA A 24 15.70 14.21 21.20
C ALA A 24 14.26 14.30 21.75
N ALA A 25 14.05 14.85 22.94
CA ALA A 25 12.72 15.09 23.50
C ALA A 25 11.84 15.89 22.53
N PHE A 26 12.37 17.00 22.01
CA PHE A 26 11.67 17.83 21.04
C PHE A 26 11.35 17.08 19.75
N LEU A 27 12.32 16.36 19.15
CA LEU A 27 12.13 15.65 17.90
C LEU A 27 11.15 14.48 18.02
N PHE A 28 11.16 13.74 19.13
CA PHE A 28 10.20 12.66 19.36
C PHE A 28 8.80 13.21 19.64
N GLY A 29 8.68 14.27 20.44
CA GLY A 29 7.39 14.94 20.67
C GLY A 29 6.81 15.57 19.41
N ALA A 30 7.61 16.33 18.65
CA ALA A 30 7.19 16.92 17.39
C ALA A 30 6.84 15.85 16.34
N GLY A 31 7.63 14.78 16.24
CA GLY A 31 7.34 13.66 15.36
C GLY A 31 6.01 12.98 15.71
N ASP A 32 5.71 12.82 17.00
CA ASP A 32 4.41 12.31 17.43
C ASP A 32 3.25 13.26 17.14
N ILE A 33 3.45 14.58 17.29
CA ILE A 33 2.43 15.56 16.92
C ILE A 33 2.14 15.49 15.42
N ILE A 34 3.17 15.38 14.58
CA ILE A 34 3.02 15.20 13.13
C ILE A 34 2.33 13.87 12.84
N ALA A 35 2.67 12.79 13.55
CA ALA A 35 2.02 11.50 13.38
C ALA A 35 0.52 11.60 13.70
N GLN A 36 0.17 12.20 14.83
CA GLN A 36 -1.21 12.26 15.28
C GLN A 36 -2.08 13.25 14.49
N GLN A 37 -1.50 14.36 14.02
CA GLN A 37 -2.25 15.43 13.34
C GLN A 37 -2.14 15.35 11.82
N GLY A 38 -0.94 15.08 11.29
CA GLY A 38 -0.66 15.04 9.86
C GLY A 38 -0.86 13.67 9.23
N VAL A 39 -0.73 12.57 9.97
CA VAL A 39 -0.89 11.20 9.43
C VAL A 39 -2.18 10.54 9.91
N GLU A 40 -2.46 10.60 11.21
CA GLU A 40 -3.66 9.98 11.82
C GLU A 40 -4.87 10.92 11.84
N ALA A 41 -4.70 12.20 11.44
CA ALA A 41 -5.75 13.22 11.34
C ALA A 41 -6.67 13.30 12.57
N LYS A 42 -6.13 13.12 13.79
CA LYS A 42 -6.94 13.06 15.02
C LYS A 42 -7.66 14.36 15.39
N GLY A 43 -7.24 15.50 14.83
CA GLY A 43 -7.78 16.82 15.15
C GLY A 43 -7.80 17.07 16.66
N LYS A 44 -8.99 17.40 17.19
CA LYS A 44 -9.19 17.69 18.63
C LYS A 44 -8.97 16.48 19.55
N ASN A 45 -9.00 15.26 19.04
CA ASN A 45 -8.81 14.02 19.81
C ASN A 45 -7.32 13.64 19.96
N HIS A 46 -6.45 14.64 20.07
CA HIS A 46 -5.01 14.43 20.22
C HIS A 46 -4.69 13.66 21.51
N ASP A 47 -3.92 12.56 21.40
CA ASP A 47 -3.48 11.79 22.56
C ASP A 47 -2.22 12.43 23.15
N PHE A 48 -2.42 13.37 24.07
CA PHE A 48 -1.34 14.04 24.78
C PHE A 48 -0.51 13.09 25.65
N ALA A 49 -1.11 12.00 26.13
CA ALA A 49 -0.39 11.03 26.95
C ALA A 49 0.63 10.25 26.11
N ARG A 50 0.29 9.91 24.86
CA ARG A 50 1.23 9.33 23.88
C ARG A 50 2.36 10.30 23.55
N THR A 51 2.06 11.56 23.30
CA THR A 51 3.09 12.58 23.05
C THR A 51 4.01 12.76 24.23
N ALA A 52 3.47 12.76 25.46
CA ALA A 52 4.27 12.82 26.68
C ALA A 52 5.20 11.59 26.82
N ARG A 53 4.69 10.38 26.56
CA ARG A 53 5.51 9.14 26.59
C ARG A 53 6.65 9.17 25.57
N LEU A 54 6.38 9.58 24.33
CA LEU A 54 7.41 9.66 23.27
C LEU A 54 8.42 10.78 23.54
N THR A 55 7.97 11.92 24.06
CA THR A 55 8.85 13.01 24.50
C THR A 55 9.76 12.54 25.63
N PHE A 56 9.21 11.82 26.61
CA PHE A 56 9.97 11.23 27.71
C PHE A 56 10.96 10.17 27.21
N TYR A 57 10.53 9.26 26.34
CA TYR A 57 11.41 8.28 25.71
C TYR A 57 12.58 8.97 25.00
N GLY A 58 12.30 9.96 24.15
CA GLY A 58 13.33 10.70 23.42
C GLY A 58 14.33 11.39 24.35
N GLY A 59 13.83 12.11 25.36
CA GLY A 59 14.68 12.90 26.25
C GLY A 59 15.42 12.13 27.32
N ALA A 60 14.75 11.19 27.98
CA ALA A 60 15.25 10.53 29.18
C ALA A 60 15.84 9.14 28.92
N LEU A 61 15.38 8.45 27.86
CA LEU A 61 15.83 7.08 27.56
C LEU A 61 16.77 7.04 26.36
N PHE A 62 16.32 7.50 25.20
CA PHE A 62 17.08 7.48 23.95
C PHE A 62 18.22 8.49 23.95
N GLY A 63 17.96 9.73 24.34
CA GLY A 63 18.94 10.83 24.31
C GLY A 63 20.27 10.52 25.02
N PRO A 64 20.26 10.02 26.27
CA PRO A 64 21.49 9.68 26.99
C PRO A 64 22.27 8.53 26.33
N ILE A 65 21.56 7.47 25.93
CA ILE A 65 22.15 6.29 25.27
C ILE A 65 22.83 6.73 23.97
N MET A 66 22.13 7.51 23.15
CA MET A 66 22.62 7.98 21.86
C MET A 66 23.81 8.92 22.01
N THR A 67 23.78 9.82 23.01
CA THR A 67 24.90 10.72 23.29
C THR A 67 26.15 9.93 23.67
N LYS A 68 26.02 8.92 24.55
CA LYS A 68 27.14 8.06 24.95
C LYS A 68 27.66 7.20 23.80
N TRP A 69 26.76 6.66 22.98
CA TRP A 69 27.11 5.88 21.80
C TRP A 69 27.98 6.68 20.82
N TYR A 70 27.56 7.90 20.46
CA TYR A 70 28.35 8.75 19.57
C TYR A 70 29.67 9.21 20.20
N GLN A 71 29.70 9.45 21.52
CA GLN A 71 30.96 9.73 22.22
C GLN A 71 31.94 8.54 22.12
N TRP A 72 31.44 7.32 22.30
CA TRP A 72 32.24 6.10 22.18
C TRP A 72 32.71 5.85 20.74
N LEU A 73 31.84 5.96 19.73
CA LEU A 73 32.23 5.84 18.33
C LEU A 73 33.34 6.83 17.93
N ASN A 74 33.37 8.00 18.55
CA ASN A 74 34.41 9.00 18.34
C ASN A 74 35.75 8.66 19.00
N THR A 75 35.79 7.78 20.00
CA THR A 75 37.06 7.31 20.59
C THR A 75 37.77 6.27 19.72
N ILE A 76 37.03 5.59 18.83
CA ILE A 76 37.60 4.59 17.92
C ILE A 76 38.36 5.32 16.81
N LYS A 77 39.68 5.12 16.78
CA LYS A 77 40.59 5.66 15.76
C LYS A 77 40.76 4.66 14.63
N PHE A 78 40.70 5.13 13.39
CA PHE A 78 40.88 4.31 12.20
C PHE A 78 42.05 4.84 11.38
N SER A 79 42.73 3.95 10.66
CA SER A 79 43.90 4.27 9.83
C SER A 79 43.56 5.04 8.56
N SER A 80 42.29 5.10 8.16
CA SER A 80 41.82 5.84 6.98
C SER A 80 40.44 6.45 7.24
N PRO A 81 40.15 7.66 6.70
CA PRO A 81 38.82 8.26 6.74
C PRO A 81 37.73 7.35 6.18
N THR A 82 38.00 6.62 5.09
CA THR A 82 37.03 5.68 4.47
C THR A 82 36.72 4.52 5.41
N LYS A 83 37.75 3.95 6.05
CA LYS A 83 37.55 2.91 7.07
C LYS A 83 36.76 3.46 8.25
N ALA A 84 37.03 4.69 8.68
CA ALA A 84 36.25 5.32 9.75
C ALA A 84 34.76 5.43 9.41
N VAL A 85 34.42 5.80 8.16
CA VAL A 85 33.02 5.85 7.72
C VAL A 85 32.39 4.46 7.70
N VAL A 86 33.00 3.49 7.02
CA VAL A 86 32.44 2.13 6.89
C VAL A 86 32.21 1.49 8.25
N TYR A 87 33.19 1.52 9.15
CA TYR A 87 33.07 0.90 10.46
C TYR A 87 32.07 1.62 11.36
N ARG A 88 32.00 2.95 11.31
CA ARG A 88 31.01 3.70 12.10
C ARG A 88 29.60 3.45 11.62
N VAL A 89 29.36 3.44 10.30
CA VAL A 89 28.05 3.08 9.72
C VAL A 89 27.70 1.64 10.08
N PHE A 90 28.65 0.70 9.96
CA PHE A 90 28.42 -0.69 10.32
C PHE A 90 28.03 -0.85 11.80
N LEU A 91 28.79 -0.26 12.73
CA LEU A 91 28.47 -0.34 14.16
C LEU A 91 27.11 0.31 14.47
N ASP A 92 26.81 1.45 13.85
CA ASP A 92 25.54 2.16 14.06
C ASP A 92 24.34 1.36 13.54
N GLN A 93 24.48 0.72 12.38
CA GLN A 93 23.37 0.07 11.68
C GLN A 93 23.24 -1.42 12.02
N ALA A 94 24.34 -2.12 12.29
CA ALA A 94 24.33 -3.56 12.61
C ALA A 94 24.29 -3.85 14.13
N VAL A 95 24.69 -2.90 14.98
CA VAL A 95 24.73 -3.11 16.44
C VAL A 95 23.72 -2.21 17.16
N LEU A 96 23.85 -0.90 17.02
CA LEU A 96 23.00 0.03 17.76
C LEU A 96 21.55 -0.02 17.28
N THR A 97 21.33 0.03 15.97
CA THR A 97 19.98 0.12 15.39
C THR A 97 19.08 -1.06 15.80
N PRO A 98 19.51 -2.33 15.71
CA PRO A 98 18.70 -3.45 16.17
C PRO A 98 18.38 -3.34 17.66
N ALA A 99 19.37 -3.00 18.50
CA ALA A 99 19.15 -2.81 19.94
C ALA A 99 18.18 -1.66 20.24
N ALA A 100 18.30 -0.54 19.54
CA ALA A 100 17.47 0.65 19.72
C ALA A 100 16.01 0.40 19.31
N VAL A 101 15.77 -0.34 18.22
CA VAL A 101 14.41 -0.71 17.78
C VAL A 101 13.74 -1.64 18.79
N GLY A 102 14.44 -2.66 19.29
CA GLY A 102 13.91 -3.53 20.34
C GLY A 102 13.64 -2.76 21.63
N PHE A 103 14.56 -1.88 22.02
CA PHE A 103 14.42 -1.02 23.19
C PHE A 103 13.24 -0.04 23.07
N PHE A 104 13.00 0.52 21.88
CA PHE A 104 11.86 1.40 21.61
C PHE A 104 10.53 0.69 21.89
N PHE A 105 10.25 -0.40 21.19
CA PHE A 105 8.96 -1.10 21.37
C PHE A 105 8.79 -1.69 22.77
N GLY A 106 9.87 -2.20 23.38
CA GLY A 106 9.85 -2.70 24.75
C GLY A 106 9.54 -1.61 25.78
N SER A 107 10.29 -0.51 25.74
CA SER A 107 10.07 0.61 26.67
C SER A 107 8.73 1.30 26.46
N MET A 108 8.26 1.45 25.22
CA MET A 108 6.93 2.00 24.94
C MET A 108 5.81 1.13 25.51
N SER A 109 5.93 -0.20 25.41
CA SER A 109 4.96 -1.13 26.01
C SER A 109 4.89 -0.98 27.54
N ILE A 110 6.03 -0.77 28.20
CA ILE A 110 6.10 -0.52 29.64
C ILE A 110 5.48 0.84 29.99
N LEU A 111 5.84 1.90 29.26
CA LEU A 111 5.32 3.25 29.48
C LEU A 111 3.80 3.35 29.23
N GLU A 112 3.26 2.49 28.37
CA GLU A 112 1.82 2.33 28.13
C GLU A 112 1.10 1.49 29.20
N GLY A 113 1.83 0.95 30.19
CA GLY A 113 1.28 0.11 31.25
C GLY A 113 1.02 -1.34 30.84
N LYS A 114 1.61 -1.79 29.72
CA LYS A 114 1.38 -3.09 29.08
C LYS A 114 2.68 -3.92 28.95
N PRO A 115 3.41 -4.20 30.04
CA PRO A 115 4.72 -4.85 29.97
C PRO A 115 4.68 -6.27 29.37
N LYS A 116 3.56 -6.99 29.53
CA LYS A 116 3.38 -8.34 28.95
C LYS A 116 3.29 -8.31 27.42
N GLU A 117 2.92 -7.17 26.83
CA GLU A 117 2.79 -7.00 25.38
C GLU A 117 4.13 -6.69 24.68
N ALA A 118 5.20 -6.45 25.46
CA ALA A 118 6.50 -6.03 24.92
C ALA A 118 7.12 -7.05 23.95
N ILE A 119 7.17 -8.33 24.32
CA ILE A 119 7.81 -9.36 23.50
C ILE A 119 7.05 -9.61 22.19
N PRO A 120 5.72 -9.83 22.21
CA PRO A 120 4.98 -10.03 20.96
C PRO A 120 5.03 -8.78 20.07
N ARG A 121 5.04 -7.58 20.66
CA ARG A 121 5.14 -6.31 19.91
C ARG A 121 6.48 -6.20 19.18
N ILE A 122 7.57 -6.54 19.87
CA ILE A 122 8.89 -6.58 19.27
C ILE A 122 8.89 -7.62 18.14
N GLN A 123 8.44 -8.85 18.37
CA GLN A 123 8.44 -9.89 17.35
C GLN A 123 7.70 -9.47 16.06
N ALA A 124 6.54 -8.83 16.19
CA ALA A 124 5.76 -8.36 15.05
C ALA A 124 6.39 -7.15 14.32
N ALA A 125 6.99 -6.23 15.06
CA ALA A 125 7.42 -4.94 14.51
C ALA A 125 8.92 -4.87 14.15
N TYR A 126 9.75 -5.74 14.71
CA TYR A 126 11.20 -5.61 14.70
C TYR A 126 11.80 -5.69 13.30
N VAL A 127 11.56 -6.79 12.59
CA VAL A 127 12.14 -7.03 11.25
C VAL A 127 11.67 -5.97 10.23
N PRO A 128 10.35 -5.68 10.11
CA PRO A 128 9.89 -4.62 9.20
C PRO A 128 10.47 -3.24 9.53
N THR A 129 10.66 -2.95 10.82
CA THR A 129 11.22 -1.66 11.26
C THR A 129 12.72 -1.55 10.96
N ILE A 130 13.49 -2.63 11.13
CA ILE A 130 14.93 -2.64 10.80
C ILE A 130 15.17 -2.46 9.30
N ILE A 131 14.44 -3.21 8.45
CA ILE A 131 14.61 -3.10 6.99
C ILE A 131 14.33 -1.66 6.52
N ARG A 132 13.25 -1.06 7.01
CA ARG A 132 12.91 0.34 6.70
C ARG A 132 13.92 1.32 7.29
N ASN A 133 14.46 1.05 8.49
CA ASN A 133 15.48 1.88 9.09
C ASN A 133 16.74 1.90 8.21
N TRP A 134 17.23 0.73 7.78
CA TRP A 134 18.41 0.64 6.93
C TRP A 134 18.22 1.35 5.59
N GLY A 135 17.03 1.23 4.98
CA GLY A 135 16.71 1.97 3.74
C GLY A 135 16.82 3.49 3.88
N VAL A 136 16.60 4.04 5.08
CA VAL A 136 16.68 5.48 5.36
C VAL A 136 18.08 5.87 5.87
N PHE A 137 18.58 5.19 6.88
CA PHE A 137 19.73 5.62 7.66
C PHE A 137 21.07 5.12 7.12
N VAL A 138 21.14 4.00 6.40
CA VAL A 138 22.41 3.60 5.76
C VAL A 138 22.85 4.63 4.71
N PRO A 139 22.00 5.05 3.74
CA PRO A 139 22.37 6.12 2.80
C PRO A 139 22.62 7.45 3.50
N THR A 140 21.76 7.81 4.45
CA THR A 140 21.89 9.07 5.21
C THR A 140 23.22 9.14 5.95
N GLN A 141 23.62 8.07 6.66
CA GLN A 141 24.85 8.07 7.44
C GLN A 141 26.10 8.02 6.56
N ILE A 142 26.06 7.33 5.41
CA ILE A 142 27.15 7.37 4.43
C ILE A 142 27.39 8.82 3.97
N ILE A 143 26.32 9.53 3.57
CA ILE A 143 26.40 10.95 3.18
C ILE A 143 26.86 11.83 4.35
N ASN A 144 26.30 11.61 5.53
CA ASN A 144 26.58 12.38 6.74
C ASN A 144 28.06 12.30 7.15
N PHE A 145 28.65 11.10 7.09
CA PHE A 145 30.05 10.91 7.44
C PHE A 145 31.02 11.23 6.30
N ALA A 146 30.61 11.09 5.04
CA ALA A 146 31.44 11.38 3.88
C ALA A 146 31.51 12.87 3.51
N LEU A 147 30.38 13.59 3.55
CA LEU A 147 30.27 14.93 2.94
C LEU A 147 29.99 16.05 3.95
N ILE A 148 29.32 15.75 5.06
CA ILE A 148 28.86 16.79 5.99
C ILE A 148 29.96 17.14 7.00
N PRO A 149 30.28 18.44 7.19
CA PRO A 149 31.23 18.88 8.21
C PRO A 149 30.78 18.42 9.61
N HIS A 150 31.74 18.00 10.46
CA HIS A 150 31.46 17.39 11.76
C HIS A 150 30.46 18.18 12.64
N HIS A 151 30.46 19.50 12.56
CA HIS A 151 29.56 20.37 13.34
C HIS A 151 28.12 20.45 12.80
N LEU A 152 27.86 20.06 11.55
CA LEU A 152 26.51 20.06 10.93
C LEU A 152 25.86 18.68 10.89
N ARG A 153 26.61 17.61 11.15
CA ARG A 153 26.14 16.22 11.05
C ARG A 153 24.91 15.95 11.91
N PHE A 154 24.88 16.53 13.10
CA PHE A 154 23.75 16.37 14.02
C PHE A 154 22.47 17.02 13.49
N VAL A 155 22.58 18.17 12.81
CA VAL A 155 21.44 18.88 12.24
C VAL A 155 20.82 18.09 11.09
N VAL A 156 21.67 17.54 10.20
CA VAL A 156 21.21 16.71 9.08
C VAL A 156 20.47 15.47 9.57
N VAL A 157 21.05 14.76 10.55
CA VAL A 157 20.40 13.59 11.16
C VAL A 157 19.11 14.00 11.87
N SER A 158 19.08 15.14 12.57
CA SER A 158 17.89 15.63 13.29
C SER A 158 16.70 15.90 12.36
N VAL A 159 16.94 16.38 11.14
CA VAL A 159 15.88 16.57 10.13
C VAL A 159 15.30 15.22 9.70
N VAL A 160 16.15 14.26 9.36
CA VAL A 160 15.72 12.90 8.98
C VAL A 160 15.03 12.20 10.15
N SER A 161 15.53 12.40 11.37
CA SER A 161 14.96 11.84 12.61
C SER A 161 13.56 12.35 12.90
N LEU A 162 13.19 13.58 12.52
CA LEU A 162 11.81 14.05 12.72
C LEU A 162 10.79 13.19 11.97
N PHE A 163 11.09 12.86 10.70
CA PHE A 163 10.25 11.99 9.88
C PHE A 163 10.29 10.54 10.36
N TRP A 164 11.47 10.05 10.75
CA TRP A 164 11.59 8.71 11.33
C TRP A 164 10.81 8.56 12.64
N ASN A 165 10.83 9.56 13.51
CA ASN A 165 10.08 9.55 14.77
C ASN A 165 8.56 9.60 14.53
N THR A 166 8.14 10.32 13.48
CA THR A 166 6.76 10.29 12.99
C THR A 166 6.36 8.86 12.60
N TYR A 167 7.19 8.21 11.77
CA TYR A 167 6.98 6.81 11.37
C TYR A 167 6.95 5.85 12.56
N LEU A 168 7.93 5.91 13.47
CA LEU A 168 8.00 5.06 14.66
C LEU A 168 6.78 5.22 15.55
N SER A 169 6.30 6.44 15.69
CA SER A 169 5.09 6.71 16.46
C SER A 169 3.88 6.02 15.82
N VAL A 170 3.66 6.19 14.51
CA VAL A 170 2.58 5.52 13.76
C VAL A 170 2.72 3.99 13.84
N ALA A 171 3.93 3.46 13.69
CA ALA A 171 4.20 2.03 13.76
C ALA A 171 3.86 1.47 15.15
N ASN A 172 4.27 2.13 16.23
CA ASN A 172 3.93 1.71 17.60
C ASN A 172 2.43 1.75 17.88
N ALA A 173 1.73 2.78 17.40
CA ALA A 173 0.28 2.90 17.55
C ALA A 173 -0.47 1.78 16.82
N ARG A 174 -0.03 1.43 15.61
CA ARG A 174 -0.61 0.31 14.84
C ARG A 174 -0.45 -1.01 15.58
N GLN A 175 0.73 -1.29 16.14
CA GLN A 175 0.98 -2.54 16.87
C GLN A 175 0.18 -2.63 18.17
N THR A 176 0.01 -1.51 18.88
CA THR A 176 -0.86 -1.44 20.07
C THR A 176 -2.30 -1.79 19.72
N LYS A 177 -2.80 -1.31 18.56
CA LYS A 177 -4.14 -1.62 18.06
C LYS A 177 -4.25 -3.10 17.68
N THR A 178 -3.29 -3.66 16.93
CA THR A 178 -3.27 -5.08 16.52
C THR A 178 -3.28 -6.03 17.73
N GLN A 179 -2.44 -5.79 18.75
CA GLN A 179 -2.41 -6.64 19.95
C GLN A 179 -3.68 -6.57 20.79
N SER A 180 -4.29 -5.38 20.91
CA SER A 180 -5.58 -5.25 21.60
C SER A 180 -6.69 -6.06 20.93
N LEU A 181 -6.59 -6.28 19.62
CA LEU A 181 -7.51 -7.10 18.83
C LEU A 181 -7.19 -8.59 18.98
N GLU A 182 -5.90 -8.97 19.05
CA GLU A 182 -5.45 -10.35 19.28
C GLU A 182 -5.77 -10.85 20.69
N THR A 183 -5.59 -10.05 21.76
CA THR A 183 -5.94 -10.44 23.14
C THR A 183 -7.45 -10.66 23.31
N VAL A 184 -8.28 -9.94 22.55
CA VAL A 184 -9.74 -10.14 22.52
C VAL A 184 -10.08 -11.43 21.75
N ALA A 185 -9.28 -11.81 20.75
CA ALA A 185 -9.44 -13.05 19.99
C ALA A 185 -8.91 -14.30 20.71
N GLU A 186 -7.83 -14.19 21.49
CA GLU A 186 -7.22 -15.30 22.26
C GLU A 186 -8.09 -15.80 23.43
N PHE A 187 -9.08 -15.02 23.89
CA PHE A 187 -10.07 -15.51 24.84
C PHE A 187 -11.01 -16.60 24.26
N GLY A 188 -10.83 -16.98 22.99
CA GLY A 188 -11.66 -17.94 22.26
C GLY A 188 -10.96 -19.17 21.63
N ALA A 189 -9.65 -19.38 21.74
CA ALA A 189 -9.02 -20.58 21.19
C ALA A 189 -7.66 -20.92 21.83
N GLU A 190 -7.52 -22.16 22.33
CA GLU A 190 -6.26 -22.74 22.80
C GLU A 190 -5.35 -23.25 21.66
N ASN A 191 -4.05 -22.98 21.79
CA ASN A 191 -2.87 -23.73 21.29
C ASN A 191 -2.64 -23.79 19.76
N THR A 192 -1.45 -23.54 19.18
CA THR A 192 -0.03 -23.64 19.58
C THR A 192 0.83 -22.76 18.64
N PHE A 193 1.91 -22.12 19.12
CA PHE A 193 2.92 -21.49 18.24
C PHE A 193 4.34 -21.94 18.64
N ASN A 194 5.11 -22.43 17.65
CA ASN A 194 6.35 -23.18 17.85
C ASN A 194 7.59 -22.26 17.81
N PHE A 195 8.13 -21.97 19.01
CA PHE A 195 9.34 -21.16 19.24
C PHE A 195 10.63 -21.78 18.67
N GLN A 196 10.62 -23.06 18.29
CA GLN A 196 11.81 -23.81 17.87
C GLN A 196 12.30 -23.42 16.47
N ASN A 197 11.40 -23.01 15.56
CA ASN A 197 11.77 -22.70 14.18
C ASN A 197 12.54 -21.38 14.05
N ALA A 198 12.20 -20.37 14.87
CA ALA A 198 12.92 -19.09 14.89
C ALA A 198 14.32 -19.23 15.50
N LEU A 199 14.48 -20.11 16.50
CA LEU A 199 15.77 -20.40 17.12
C LEU A 199 16.69 -21.18 16.17
N ASN A 200 16.15 -22.12 15.39
CA ASN A 200 16.91 -22.90 14.41
C ASN A 200 17.45 -22.04 13.24
N ILE A 201 16.70 -21.02 12.80
CA ILE A 201 17.14 -20.09 11.74
C ILE A 201 18.28 -19.18 12.25
N LEU A 202 18.19 -18.72 13.51
CA LEU A 202 19.25 -17.91 14.13
C LEU A 202 20.54 -18.72 14.36
N ILE A 203 20.42 -20.00 14.74
CA ILE A 203 21.56 -20.91 14.92
C ILE A 203 22.21 -21.24 13.56
N SER A 204 21.43 -21.40 12.49
CA SER A 204 21.94 -21.61 11.13
C SER A 204 22.75 -20.43 10.62
N MET A 205 22.32 -19.19 10.89
CA MET A 205 23.05 -17.98 10.49
C MET A 205 24.31 -17.71 11.32
N LEU A 206 24.41 -18.28 12.52
CA LEU A 206 25.55 -18.07 13.43
C LEU A 206 26.63 -19.17 13.36
N LEU A 207 26.28 -20.38 12.90
CA LEU A 207 27.20 -21.52 12.89
C LEU A 207 27.86 -21.81 11.54
N HIS A 208 27.38 -21.27 10.42
CA HIS A 208 27.94 -21.56 9.09
C HIS A 208 28.66 -20.34 8.53
N GLY A 209 29.80 -20.04 9.15
CA GLY A 209 30.85 -19.25 8.54
C GLY A 209 31.76 -20.16 7.71
N HIS A 210 32.05 -19.74 6.47
CA HIS A 210 33.06 -20.31 5.58
C HIS A 210 32.91 -21.79 5.24
N ASP A 211 32.24 -22.08 4.12
CA ASP A 211 32.80 -23.00 3.13
C ASP A 211 32.64 -22.36 1.75
N GLU A 212 33.78 -22.01 1.16
CA GLU A 212 33.89 -21.68 -0.26
C GLU A 212 33.67 -22.98 -1.03
N ASP A 213 32.50 -23.16 -1.66
CA ASP A 213 32.31 -23.98 -2.88
C ASP A 213 30.82 -24.31 -3.15
N VAL A 214 29.89 -23.34 -3.13
CA VAL A 214 28.59 -23.49 -3.82
C VAL A 214 28.01 -22.13 -4.24
N VAL A 215 28.62 -21.43 -5.21
CA VAL A 215 27.94 -20.37 -5.99
C VAL A 215 28.50 -20.29 -7.42
N GLN A 216 27.74 -20.79 -8.39
CA GLN A 216 27.69 -20.33 -9.80
C GLN A 216 26.20 -20.17 -10.12
N ASP A 217 25.67 -19.13 -10.77
CA ASP A 217 26.16 -17.88 -11.32
C ASP A 217 24.94 -16.93 -11.27
N GLY A 218 25.13 -15.65 -10.92
CA GLY A 218 24.04 -14.66 -11.00
C GLY A 218 24.13 -13.46 -10.06
N PHE A 219 24.96 -13.51 -9.01
CA PHE A 219 25.03 -12.46 -7.98
C PHE A 219 26.22 -11.50 -8.14
N VAL A 220 27.06 -11.67 -9.17
CA VAL A 220 28.32 -10.92 -9.33
C VAL A 220 28.18 -9.66 -10.22
N ASP A 221 27.12 -9.55 -11.02
CA ASP A 221 27.00 -8.45 -11.99
C ASP A 221 26.35 -7.17 -11.42
N GLU A 222 25.49 -7.28 -10.41
CA GLU A 222 24.82 -6.12 -9.80
C GLU A 222 25.77 -5.33 -8.86
N TYR A 223 26.70 -6.02 -8.19
CA TYR A 223 27.72 -5.36 -7.37
C TYR A 223 28.77 -4.60 -8.20
N LYS A 224 29.07 -5.09 -9.42
CA LYS A 224 29.96 -4.43 -10.38
C LYS A 224 29.32 -3.20 -11.03
N TYR A 225 28.00 -3.16 -11.18
CA TYR A 225 27.29 -1.98 -11.70
C TYR A 225 27.33 -0.80 -10.72
N ILE A 226 27.19 -1.05 -9.42
CA ILE A 226 27.21 -0.03 -8.36
C ILE A 226 28.61 0.55 -8.14
N THR A 227 29.66 -0.27 -8.25
CA THR A 227 31.04 0.21 -8.08
C THR A 227 31.58 0.96 -9.30
N LYS A 228 31.11 0.67 -10.52
CA LYS A 228 31.60 1.32 -11.75
C LYS A 228 31.07 2.74 -11.96
N ASN A 229 29.91 3.08 -11.37
CA ASN A 229 29.30 4.42 -11.47
C ASN A 229 29.67 5.38 -10.32
N CYS A 230 30.33 4.92 -9.27
CA CYS A 230 30.78 5.77 -8.16
C CYS A 230 32.06 6.58 -8.45
N LEU A 231 32.75 6.32 -9.56
CA LEU A 231 34.05 6.94 -9.86
C LEU A 231 34.00 8.21 -10.73
N ASN A 232 32.83 8.66 -11.21
CA ASN A 232 32.74 9.80 -12.14
C ASN A 232 31.68 10.86 -11.79
N ALA A 233 31.52 11.19 -10.50
CA ALA A 233 30.63 12.28 -10.07
C ALA A 233 31.41 13.48 -9.52
N SER A 234 32.17 14.16 -10.38
CA SER A 234 32.47 15.57 -10.14
C SER A 234 31.27 16.37 -10.66
N ARG A 235 30.70 17.23 -9.79
CA ARG A 235 29.45 18.01 -9.96
C ARG A 235 28.19 17.25 -9.57
N PHE A 236 27.59 17.58 -8.42
CA PHE A 236 26.13 17.79 -8.24
C PHE A 236 25.83 18.06 -6.76
N GLY A 237 25.66 19.33 -6.40
CA GLY A 237 25.17 19.80 -5.11
C GLY A 237 23.64 19.90 -5.02
N VAL A 238 22.90 18.98 -5.64
CA VAL A 238 21.43 19.08 -5.79
C VAL A 238 20.67 17.86 -5.22
N LEU A 239 21.37 16.78 -4.84
CA LEU A 239 20.72 15.51 -4.47
C LEU A 239 20.21 15.39 -3.02
N THR A 240 20.44 16.37 -2.14
CA THR A 240 19.98 16.32 -0.75
C THR A 240 18.55 16.83 -0.53
N LEU A 241 17.95 17.51 -1.51
CA LEU A 241 16.53 17.94 -1.45
C LEU A 241 15.56 16.91 -2.06
N ALA A 242 16.05 16.02 -2.94
CA ALA A 242 15.20 15.03 -3.60
C ALA A 242 14.74 13.90 -2.67
N SER A 243 15.52 13.55 -1.64
CA SER A 243 15.13 12.58 -0.63
C SER A 243 14.13 13.12 0.42
N ILE A 244 13.89 14.44 0.44
CA ILE A 244 12.97 15.13 1.36
C ILE A 244 11.54 15.22 0.78
N LEU A 245 11.37 14.98 -0.53
CA LEU A 245 10.04 14.83 -1.15
C LEU A 245 9.49 13.39 -1.12
N ALA A 246 10.22 12.44 -0.52
CA ALA A 246 9.64 11.15 -0.14
C ALA A 246 8.80 11.27 1.16
N VAL A 247 8.01 12.33 1.29
CA VAL A 247 6.68 12.18 1.89
C VAL A 247 6.05 11.09 1.03
N HIS A 248 6.01 9.87 1.55
CA HIS A 248 5.28 8.82 0.87
C HIS A 248 3.88 9.39 0.68
N LYS A 249 3.52 9.69 -0.57
CA LYS A 249 2.10 9.69 -0.95
C LYS A 249 1.58 8.41 -0.33
N VAL A 250 0.67 8.53 0.63
CA VAL A 250 0.09 7.38 1.30
C VAL A 250 -0.62 6.61 0.19
N ASN A 251 0.06 5.60 -0.36
CA ASN A 251 -0.49 4.85 -1.47
C ASN A 251 -1.49 3.86 -0.88
N ALA A 252 -2.73 4.30 -0.70
CA ALA A 252 -3.84 3.45 -0.26
C ALA A 252 -4.46 2.71 -1.45
N HIS A 253 -3.94 1.55 -1.88
CA HIS A 253 -4.45 0.94 -3.13
C HIS A 253 -4.52 -0.58 -3.11
N GLY A 254 -5.72 -1.10 -3.35
CA GLY A 254 -5.98 -2.53 -3.46
C GLY A 254 -5.56 -3.12 -4.81
N GLN A 255 -5.73 -4.43 -4.93
CA GLN A 255 -5.43 -5.20 -6.14
C GLN A 255 -6.44 -6.32 -6.35
N ILE A 256 -6.45 -6.88 -7.56
CA ILE A 256 -7.04 -8.19 -7.79
C ILE A 256 -6.19 -9.24 -7.06
N LYS A 257 -6.79 -9.87 -6.06
CA LYS A 257 -6.22 -10.97 -5.30
C LYS A 257 -6.30 -12.29 -6.06
N GLY A 258 -7.31 -12.45 -6.90
CA GLY A 258 -7.50 -13.67 -7.68
C GLY A 258 -8.85 -13.73 -8.37
N VAL A 259 -9.04 -14.81 -9.12
CA VAL A 259 -10.23 -15.01 -9.93
C VAL A 259 -10.74 -16.44 -9.83
N LEU A 260 -12.06 -16.59 -9.63
CA LEU A 260 -12.75 -17.87 -9.63
C LEU A 260 -13.44 -18.07 -10.97
N ALA A 261 -12.98 -19.06 -11.74
CA ALA A 261 -13.51 -19.42 -13.04
C ALA A 261 -13.88 -20.90 -13.06
N ASN A 262 -15.12 -21.23 -13.46
CA ASN A 262 -15.60 -22.62 -13.53
C ASN A 262 -15.37 -23.43 -12.23
N GLY A 263 -15.45 -22.77 -11.06
CA GLY A 263 -15.19 -23.40 -9.75
C GLY A 263 -13.72 -23.53 -9.35
N ILE A 264 -12.77 -23.10 -10.20
CA ILE A 264 -11.34 -23.13 -9.94
C ILE A 264 -10.85 -21.72 -9.59
N TYR A 265 -10.28 -21.56 -8.40
CA TYR A 265 -9.68 -20.30 -7.96
C TYR A 265 -8.25 -20.20 -8.48
N ASN A 266 -7.90 -19.04 -9.03
CA ASN A 266 -6.58 -18.74 -9.57
C ASN A 266 -6.07 -17.48 -8.89
N ASP A 267 -4.88 -17.57 -8.29
CA ASP A 267 -4.29 -16.45 -7.56
C ASP A 267 -3.91 -15.31 -8.51
N GLY A 268 -4.04 -14.09 -7.99
CA GLY A 268 -3.55 -12.85 -8.58
C GLY A 268 -2.06 -12.65 -8.26
N PRO A 269 -1.41 -11.69 -8.92
CA PRO A 269 -0.02 -11.34 -8.65
C PRO A 269 0.13 -10.75 -7.25
N ASN A 270 1.30 -10.91 -6.66
CA ASN A 270 1.78 -10.08 -5.56
C ASN A 270 2.45 -8.82 -6.13
N ILE A 271 1.72 -7.71 -6.09
CA ILE A 271 2.22 -6.38 -6.45
C ILE A 271 3.35 -5.85 -5.54
N TYR A 272 3.42 -6.30 -4.28
CA TYR A 272 4.31 -5.74 -3.27
C TYR A 272 5.71 -6.38 -3.30
N TRP A 273 5.82 -7.55 -3.91
CA TRP A 273 7.05 -8.32 -4.03
C TRP A 273 7.15 -8.87 -5.46
N ASP A 274 8.09 -8.36 -6.25
CA ASP A 274 8.23 -8.75 -7.66
C ASP A 274 8.70 -10.20 -7.85
N ALA A 275 9.63 -10.67 -7.02
CA ALA A 275 10.13 -12.05 -7.04
C ALA A 275 9.23 -13.09 -6.33
N ASP A 276 7.93 -12.82 -6.16
CA ASP A 276 7.02 -13.75 -5.51
C ASP A 276 6.66 -14.85 -6.53
N PRO A 277 6.81 -16.15 -6.19
CA PRO A 277 6.49 -17.25 -7.11
C PRO A 277 5.07 -17.19 -7.69
N VAL A 278 4.11 -16.57 -6.99
CA VAL A 278 2.74 -16.40 -7.50
C VAL A 278 2.69 -15.55 -8.77
N ASN A 279 3.64 -14.62 -8.96
CA ASN A 279 3.71 -13.75 -10.13
C ASN A 279 4.00 -14.55 -11.41
N GLU A 280 4.61 -15.73 -11.31
CA GLU A 280 4.87 -16.63 -12.44
C GLU A 280 3.70 -17.59 -12.72
N GLN A 281 2.70 -17.62 -11.85
CA GLN A 281 1.61 -18.60 -11.87
C GLN A 281 0.22 -17.98 -12.10
N THR A 282 0.14 -16.66 -12.26
CA THR A 282 -1.12 -15.94 -12.40
C THR A 282 -1.52 -15.68 -13.85
N ALA A 283 -2.83 -15.61 -14.11
CA ALA A 283 -3.40 -15.09 -15.35
C ALA A 283 -3.82 -13.61 -15.25
N THR A 284 -3.65 -13.01 -14.08
CA THR A 284 -3.93 -11.60 -13.84
C THR A 284 -2.66 -10.80 -14.04
N ARG A 285 -2.72 -9.77 -14.87
CA ARG A 285 -1.59 -8.85 -15.10
C ARG A 285 -1.32 -8.04 -13.84
N LYS A 286 -0.04 -7.86 -13.54
CA LYS A 286 0.40 -7.07 -12.38
C LYS A 286 0.07 -5.60 -12.60
N MET A 287 -0.92 -5.10 -11.86
CA MET A 287 -1.51 -3.77 -12.03
C MET A 287 -0.48 -2.63 -11.91
N TYR A 288 0.51 -2.77 -11.03
CA TYR A 288 1.54 -1.76 -10.80
C TYR A 288 2.88 -2.38 -10.42
N GLN A 289 3.96 -1.70 -10.77
CA GLN A 289 5.30 -2.02 -10.27
C GLN A 289 5.41 -1.64 -8.79
N ALA A 290 6.24 -2.34 -8.03
CA ALA A 290 6.54 -1.97 -6.66
C ALA A 290 7.06 -0.50 -6.63
N ALA A 291 6.38 0.37 -5.86
CA ALA A 291 6.60 1.82 -5.77
C ALA A 291 6.01 2.72 -6.90
N GLY A 292 5.17 2.21 -7.81
CA GLY A 292 4.44 3.02 -8.79
C GLY A 292 3.17 3.72 -8.25
N PRO A 293 2.62 4.74 -8.94
CA PRO A 293 1.25 5.20 -8.69
C PRO A 293 0.28 4.04 -8.94
N SER A 294 -0.75 3.92 -8.12
CA SER A 294 -1.55 2.68 -8.05
C SER A 294 -3.01 2.88 -8.52
N TYR A 295 -3.22 3.90 -9.35
CA TYR A 295 -4.50 4.28 -9.96
C TYR A 295 -4.25 5.26 -11.11
N VAL A 296 -5.21 5.32 -12.04
CA VAL A 296 -5.22 6.25 -13.17
C VAL A 296 -6.12 7.45 -12.85
N LEU A 297 -5.60 8.65 -13.11
CA LEU A 297 -6.28 9.93 -12.88
C LEU A 297 -6.83 10.52 -14.19
N PRO A 298 -7.74 11.51 -14.12
CA PRO A 298 -8.38 12.11 -15.30
C PRO A 298 -7.42 12.55 -16.41
N GLN A 299 -6.28 13.15 -16.07
CA GLN A 299 -5.28 13.60 -17.05
C GLN A 299 -4.72 12.46 -17.91
N ASP A 300 -4.80 11.24 -17.41
CA ASP A 300 -4.31 10.03 -18.07
C ASP A 300 -5.41 9.30 -18.85
N PHE A 301 -6.67 9.76 -18.80
CA PHE A 301 -7.79 9.09 -19.47
C PHE A 301 -7.65 9.04 -20.99
N SER A 302 -6.81 9.89 -21.60
CA SER A 302 -6.51 9.82 -23.03
C SER A 302 -5.38 8.85 -23.39
N ASP A 303 -4.63 8.36 -22.40
CA ASP A 303 -3.49 7.46 -22.60
C ASP A 303 -3.97 6.00 -22.66
N ASN A 304 -3.87 5.40 -23.85
CA ASN A 304 -4.27 4.00 -24.05
C ASN A 304 -3.47 3.01 -23.20
N SER A 305 -2.18 3.27 -22.96
CA SER A 305 -1.32 2.36 -22.20
C SER A 305 -1.76 2.28 -20.74
N LYS A 306 -2.03 3.45 -20.13
CA LYS A 306 -2.52 3.57 -18.76
C LYS A 306 -3.96 3.09 -18.63
N MET A 307 -4.84 3.50 -19.55
CA MET A 307 -6.26 3.16 -19.47
C MET A 307 -6.58 1.69 -19.77
N ALA A 308 -5.72 0.98 -20.50
CA ALA A 308 -5.98 -0.42 -20.86
C ALA A 308 -5.82 -1.34 -19.65
N CYS A 309 -4.60 -1.38 -19.09
CA CYS A 309 -4.21 -2.25 -17.98
C CYS A 309 -3.13 -1.57 -17.11
N GLU A 310 -3.16 -0.25 -16.96
CA GLU A 310 -2.15 0.53 -16.21
C GLU A 310 -0.70 0.31 -16.70
N GLY A 311 -0.52 0.08 -18.00
CA GLY A 311 0.79 -0.24 -18.56
C GLY A 311 1.33 -1.62 -18.20
N ALA A 312 0.52 -2.49 -17.60
CA ALA A 312 0.93 -3.83 -17.17
C ALA A 312 1.34 -4.73 -18.35
N ALA A 313 2.46 -5.42 -18.17
CA ALA A 313 2.92 -6.48 -19.06
C ALA A 313 1.96 -7.68 -19.07
N GLY A 314 2.11 -8.56 -20.07
CA GLY A 314 1.37 -9.81 -20.15
C GLY A 314 1.54 -10.69 -18.91
N ALA A 315 0.48 -11.39 -18.53
CA ALA A 315 0.55 -12.40 -17.47
C ALA A 315 1.04 -13.73 -18.05
N PRO A 316 1.75 -14.56 -17.27
CA PRO A 316 2.34 -15.81 -17.76
C PRO A 316 1.32 -16.92 -18.03
N LYS A 317 0.11 -16.83 -17.45
CA LYS A 317 -0.95 -17.83 -17.62
C LYS A 317 -2.19 -17.26 -18.27
N ILE A 318 -3.03 -18.18 -18.74
CA ILE A 318 -4.37 -17.94 -19.26
C ILE A 318 -5.28 -18.97 -18.60
N ILE A 319 -6.46 -18.55 -18.16
CA ILE A 319 -7.44 -19.44 -17.51
C ILE A 319 -8.60 -19.76 -18.45
N ASN A 320 -9.09 -21.00 -18.40
CA ASN A 320 -10.26 -21.39 -19.18
C ASN A 320 -11.56 -20.92 -18.50
N VAL A 321 -12.41 -20.21 -19.24
CA VAL A 321 -13.73 -19.77 -18.78
C VAL A 321 -14.77 -20.21 -19.80
N SER A 322 -15.84 -20.89 -19.35
CA SER A 322 -16.88 -21.32 -20.28
C SER A 322 -17.75 -20.13 -20.69
N ALA A 323 -18.11 -20.02 -21.97
CA ALA A 323 -19.09 -19.04 -22.39
C ALA A 323 -20.42 -19.27 -21.64
N GLY A 324 -21.00 -18.19 -21.13
CA GLY A 324 -22.23 -18.23 -20.32
C GLY A 324 -21.98 -18.48 -18.83
N SER A 325 -20.75 -18.79 -18.41
CA SER A 325 -20.42 -18.90 -16.99
C SER A 325 -19.99 -17.56 -16.40
N ASP A 326 -20.00 -17.50 -15.07
CA ASP A 326 -19.59 -16.35 -14.28
C ASP A 326 -18.08 -16.43 -13.99
N LEU A 327 -17.37 -15.32 -14.20
CA LEU A 327 -16.01 -15.06 -13.73
C LEU A 327 -16.12 -14.15 -12.51
N ARG A 328 -15.77 -14.67 -11.33
CA ARG A 328 -15.70 -13.86 -10.11
C ARG A 328 -14.28 -13.33 -9.92
N VAL A 329 -14.15 -12.04 -9.71
CA VAL A 329 -12.91 -11.31 -9.48
C VAL A 329 -12.89 -10.85 -8.03
N ASP A 330 -11.91 -11.33 -7.27
CA ASP A 330 -11.74 -11.00 -5.87
C ASP A 330 -10.64 -9.96 -5.72
N TRP A 331 -10.95 -8.90 -4.98
CA TRP A 331 -10.04 -7.81 -4.68
C TRP A 331 -9.64 -7.83 -3.21
N VAL A 332 -8.50 -7.25 -2.92
CA VAL A 332 -8.03 -6.97 -1.57
C VAL A 332 -7.62 -5.51 -1.49
N GLY A 333 -8.02 -4.80 -0.44
CA GLY A 333 -7.61 -3.43 -0.14
C GLY A 333 -6.22 -3.35 0.49
N ALA A 334 -5.62 -2.15 0.51
CA ALA A 334 -4.32 -1.92 1.15
C ALA A 334 -4.41 -1.61 2.65
N THR A 335 -5.60 -1.30 3.18
CA THR A 335 -5.74 -0.69 4.50
C THR A 335 -6.68 -1.50 5.40
N SER A 336 -6.28 -1.72 6.66
CA SER A 336 -7.10 -2.37 7.72
C SER A 336 -8.14 -1.43 8.32
N GLU A 337 -8.69 -0.62 7.43
CA GLU A 337 -9.33 0.64 7.76
C GLU A 337 -10.80 0.45 8.12
N LEU A 338 -11.37 -0.70 7.79
CA LEU A 338 -12.64 -1.17 8.33
C LEU A 338 -12.33 -1.80 9.69
N ASP A 339 -12.74 -1.13 10.79
CA ASP A 339 -12.36 -1.42 12.19
C ASP A 339 -12.70 -2.86 12.64
N GLY A 340 -11.89 -3.86 12.26
CA GLY A 340 -12.06 -5.26 12.67
C GLY A 340 -13.39 -5.89 12.20
N LYS A 341 -14.14 -5.23 11.31
CA LYS A 341 -15.39 -5.72 10.73
C LYS A 341 -15.20 -5.83 9.22
N PRO A 342 -15.27 -7.04 8.64
CA PRO A 342 -15.17 -7.17 7.19
C PRO A 342 -16.30 -6.38 6.51
N GLY A 343 -15.97 -5.70 5.41
CA GLY A 343 -16.98 -5.20 4.47
C GLY A 343 -17.95 -6.33 4.19
N THR A 344 -19.24 -6.08 4.45
CA THR A 344 -20.21 -7.06 4.92
C THR A 344 -20.07 -8.44 4.27
N GLY A 345 -19.52 -9.42 5.00
CA GLY A 345 -19.29 -10.77 4.50
C GLY A 345 -18.05 -11.42 5.12
N ASN A 346 -17.89 -12.73 4.97
CA ASN A 346 -16.74 -13.47 5.51
C ASN A 346 -15.48 -13.14 4.71
N VAL A 347 -14.78 -12.05 5.05
CA VAL A 347 -13.44 -11.79 4.52
C VAL A 347 -12.47 -12.71 5.27
N PRO A 348 -11.65 -13.52 4.55
CA PRO A 348 -10.70 -14.42 5.20
C PRO A 348 -9.77 -13.68 6.16
N ALA A 349 -9.42 -14.32 7.27
CA ALA A 349 -8.50 -13.75 8.26
C ALA A 349 -7.18 -13.28 7.61
N GLY A 350 -6.72 -12.08 7.97
CA GLY A 350 -5.51 -11.47 7.42
C GLY A 350 -5.69 -10.66 6.13
N GLN A 351 -6.93 -10.43 5.68
CA GLN A 351 -7.21 -9.66 4.46
C GLN A 351 -8.00 -8.39 4.75
N ASN A 352 -7.67 -7.35 3.98
CA ASN A 352 -8.32 -6.05 4.06
C ASN A 352 -9.37 -5.94 2.95
N PRO A 353 -10.64 -5.67 3.26
CA PRO A 353 -11.63 -5.37 2.25
C PRO A 353 -11.31 -4.02 1.60
N TRP A 354 -11.86 -3.79 0.41
CA TRP A 354 -11.89 -2.46 -0.17
C TRP A 354 -12.68 -1.48 0.70
N VAL A 355 -12.27 -0.22 0.73
CA VAL A 355 -12.76 0.76 1.71
C VAL A 355 -13.48 1.96 1.10
N HIS A 356 -13.36 2.23 -0.21
CA HIS A 356 -14.10 3.31 -0.86
C HIS A 356 -15.41 2.79 -1.42
N ALA A 357 -16.55 3.23 -0.87
CA ALA A 357 -17.88 2.74 -1.27
C ALA A 357 -18.54 3.56 -2.39
N MET A 358 -17.98 4.73 -2.73
CA MET A 358 -18.54 5.65 -3.72
C MET A 358 -17.88 5.47 -5.07
N GLY A 359 -18.68 5.13 -6.08
CA GLY A 359 -18.25 5.04 -7.46
C GLY A 359 -18.71 3.78 -8.18
N THR A 360 -18.09 3.53 -9.32
CA THR A 360 -18.57 2.56 -10.30
C THR A 360 -17.78 1.26 -10.27
N MET A 361 -18.44 0.16 -10.65
CA MET A 361 -17.78 -1.09 -11.02
C MET A 361 -18.01 -1.35 -12.51
N ALA A 362 -16.94 -1.58 -13.28
CA ALA A 362 -17.05 -1.83 -14.71
C ALA A 362 -16.19 -3.02 -15.15
N SER A 363 -16.67 -3.74 -16.16
CA SER A 363 -15.95 -4.86 -16.77
C SER A 363 -15.98 -4.71 -18.28
N TYR A 364 -14.81 -4.80 -18.91
CA TYR A 364 -14.65 -4.75 -20.36
C TYR A 364 -13.95 -6.01 -20.85
N ILE A 365 -14.13 -6.34 -22.13
CA ILE A 365 -13.45 -7.45 -22.79
C ILE A 365 -12.84 -6.97 -24.12
N ALA A 366 -11.66 -7.48 -24.45
CA ALA A 366 -11.06 -7.33 -25.77
C ALA A 366 -10.56 -8.69 -26.27
N LYS A 367 -10.64 -8.90 -27.59
CA LYS A 367 -10.08 -10.10 -28.23
C LYS A 367 -8.57 -9.91 -28.40
N CYS A 368 -7.78 -10.88 -27.92
CA CYS A 368 -6.34 -10.87 -28.15
C CYS A 368 -6.02 -11.21 -29.60
N THR A 369 -5.10 -10.45 -30.20
CA THR A 369 -4.62 -10.69 -31.57
C THR A 369 -3.96 -12.07 -31.65
N ASN A 370 -4.14 -12.78 -32.76
CA ASN A 370 -3.58 -14.12 -33.00
C ASN A 370 -3.91 -15.17 -31.92
N ASP A 371 -4.97 -14.96 -31.14
CA ASP A 371 -5.32 -15.85 -30.03
C ASP A 371 -4.20 -16.02 -28.98
N ASP A 372 -3.40 -14.98 -28.76
CA ASP A 372 -2.37 -14.98 -27.72
C ASP A 372 -2.47 -13.74 -26.84
N CYS A 373 -2.90 -13.91 -25.58
CA CYS A 373 -2.95 -12.82 -24.61
C CYS A 373 -1.64 -12.60 -23.85
N THR A 374 -0.70 -13.54 -23.88
CA THR A 374 0.55 -13.46 -23.10
C THR A 374 1.50 -12.40 -23.65
N THR A 375 1.50 -12.21 -24.97
CA THR A 375 2.29 -11.17 -25.66
C THR A 375 1.45 -9.99 -26.14
N TYR A 376 0.13 -10.00 -25.87
CA TYR A 376 -0.81 -9.00 -26.37
C TYR A 376 -0.57 -7.61 -25.77
N ASP A 377 -0.35 -6.63 -26.64
CA ASP A 377 -0.36 -5.22 -26.27
C ASP A 377 -1.79 -4.72 -26.03
N ALA A 378 -2.15 -4.59 -24.75
CA ALA A 378 -3.48 -4.16 -24.32
C ALA A 378 -3.78 -2.70 -24.68
N SER A 379 -2.77 -1.86 -24.93
CA SER A 379 -2.98 -0.48 -25.40
C SER A 379 -3.65 -0.45 -26.78
N GLN A 380 -3.49 -1.54 -27.55
CA GLN A 380 -4.12 -1.73 -28.84
C GLN A 380 -5.51 -2.41 -28.75
N GLY A 381 -6.04 -2.57 -27.54
CA GLY A 381 -7.34 -3.15 -27.26
C GLY A 381 -8.50 -2.45 -27.99
N SER A 382 -9.42 -3.26 -28.53
CA SER A 382 -10.75 -2.83 -28.91
C SER A 382 -11.72 -3.31 -27.83
N TRP A 383 -11.96 -2.43 -26.85
CA TRP A 383 -12.64 -2.78 -25.60
C TRP A 383 -14.15 -2.68 -25.74
N VAL A 384 -14.83 -3.78 -25.40
CA VAL A 384 -16.28 -3.90 -25.38
C VAL A 384 -16.75 -3.98 -23.93
N LYS A 385 -17.71 -3.15 -23.54
CA LYS A 385 -18.22 -3.13 -22.16
C LYS A 385 -19.16 -4.32 -21.92
N LEU A 386 -18.85 -5.14 -20.92
CA LEU A 386 -19.68 -6.28 -20.49
C LEU A 386 -20.60 -5.93 -19.33
N ALA A 387 -20.12 -5.11 -18.40
CA ALA A 387 -20.86 -4.71 -17.20
C ALA A 387 -20.46 -3.29 -16.78
N MET A 388 -21.41 -2.54 -16.22
CA MET A 388 -21.19 -1.23 -15.62
C MET A 388 -22.28 -1.00 -14.59
N PHE A 389 -21.90 -0.75 -13.35
CA PHE A 389 -22.82 -0.36 -12.29
C PHE A 389 -22.32 0.94 -11.68
N GLY A 390 -23.04 2.03 -11.96
CA GLY A 390 -22.84 3.32 -11.30
C GLY A 390 -23.58 3.40 -9.98
N ILE A 391 -24.85 3.81 -10.02
CA ILE A 391 -25.68 3.98 -8.83
C ILE A 391 -27.11 3.47 -9.05
N ASP A 392 -27.63 2.72 -8.08
CA ASP A 392 -29.03 2.34 -8.01
C ASP A 392 -29.78 3.26 -7.04
N LYS A 393 -30.56 4.20 -7.58
CA LYS A 393 -31.31 5.20 -6.79
C LYS A 393 -32.48 4.59 -6.01
N SER A 394 -32.85 3.34 -6.26
CA SER A 394 -33.94 2.66 -5.55
C SER A 394 -33.49 1.93 -4.29
N GLU A 395 -32.17 1.75 -4.11
CA GLU A 395 -31.59 1.03 -2.99
C GLU A 395 -30.76 1.94 -2.08
N THR A 396 -30.37 1.42 -0.92
CA THR A 396 -29.48 2.10 0.04
C THR A 396 -28.50 1.07 0.58
N ILE A 397 -27.39 1.54 1.14
CA ILE A 397 -26.40 0.68 1.81
C ILE A 397 -27.04 -0.09 2.98
N SER A 398 -26.61 -1.33 3.18
CA SER A 398 -27.04 -2.14 4.32
C SER A 398 -26.67 -1.49 5.66
N SER A 399 -27.41 -1.86 6.71
CA SER A 399 -27.10 -1.45 8.09
C SER A 399 -25.69 -1.87 8.51
N ASP A 400 -25.27 -3.05 8.04
CA ASP A 400 -23.99 -3.63 8.41
C ASP A 400 -22.84 -2.84 7.77
N LEU A 401 -22.94 -2.51 6.48
CA LEU A 401 -21.94 -1.69 5.79
C LEU A 401 -21.91 -0.27 6.38
N ARG A 402 -23.06 0.28 6.74
CA ARG A 402 -23.14 1.59 7.39
C ARG A 402 -22.40 1.59 8.74
N GLU A 403 -22.59 0.54 9.52
CA GLU A 403 -21.96 0.36 10.82
C GLU A 403 -20.44 0.14 10.71
N THR A 404 -19.93 -0.54 9.68
CA THR A 404 -18.48 -0.70 9.47
C THR A 404 -17.80 0.60 9.04
N MET A 405 -18.55 1.53 8.45
CA MET A 405 -18.03 2.79 7.89
C MET A 405 -18.24 4.01 8.81
N LYS A 406 -18.93 3.87 9.94
CA LYS A 406 -19.39 5.00 10.77
C LYS A 406 -18.31 5.91 11.36
N ASN A 407 -17.10 5.39 11.58
CA ASN A 407 -15.99 6.11 12.22
C ASN A 407 -15.04 6.74 11.20
N LYS A 408 -15.41 6.72 9.93
CA LYS A 408 -14.56 7.19 8.86
C LYS A 408 -14.53 8.72 8.78
N PRO A 409 -13.39 9.32 8.44
CA PRO A 409 -13.21 10.78 8.42
C PRO A 409 -14.01 11.49 7.30
N GLU A 410 -14.51 10.75 6.32
CA GLU A 410 -15.34 11.27 5.23
C GLU A 410 -16.76 10.66 5.33
N GLU A 411 -17.77 11.34 4.80
CA GLU A 411 -19.09 10.74 4.58
C GLU A 411 -18.96 9.76 3.41
N TYR A 412 -18.47 8.53 3.67
CA TYR A 412 -18.25 7.48 2.66
C TYR A 412 -19.54 7.00 1.96
N TYR A 413 -20.69 7.58 2.29
CA TYR A 413 -22.00 7.11 1.92
C TYR A 413 -22.97 8.29 1.78
N PRO A 414 -24.05 8.12 1.00
CA PRO A 414 -25.15 9.09 0.96
C PRO A 414 -25.71 9.32 2.36
N THR A 415 -25.86 10.58 2.80
CA THR A 415 -26.34 10.96 4.14
C THR A 415 -27.64 10.24 4.55
N PRO A 416 -27.89 9.99 5.84
CA PRO A 416 -29.13 9.36 6.30
C PRO A 416 -30.38 10.07 5.74
N GLY A 417 -31.20 9.35 4.98
CA GLY A 417 -32.37 9.91 4.28
C GLY A 417 -32.18 10.10 2.77
N THR A 418 -30.97 9.83 2.25
CA THR A 418 -30.71 9.84 0.81
C THR A 418 -30.70 8.43 0.22
N SER A 419 -31.26 8.28 -0.97
CA SER A 419 -31.40 7.01 -1.70
C SER A 419 -30.30 6.89 -2.76
N GLY A 420 -29.68 5.72 -2.88
CA GLY A 420 -28.55 5.47 -3.77
C GLY A 420 -27.63 4.37 -3.26
N LEU A 421 -27.49 3.28 -4.01
CA LEU A 421 -26.50 2.24 -3.77
C LEU A 421 -25.48 2.22 -4.92
N TRP A 422 -24.27 2.68 -4.64
CA TRP A 422 -23.16 2.70 -5.59
C TRP A 422 -22.69 1.27 -5.92
N GLY A 423 -22.18 1.06 -7.13
CA GLY A 423 -21.59 -0.21 -7.56
C GLY A 423 -20.44 -0.65 -6.65
N MET A 424 -19.60 0.30 -6.21
CA MET A 424 -18.53 0.05 -5.25
C MET A 424 -19.05 -0.36 -3.87
N ALA A 425 -20.16 0.20 -3.40
CA ALA A 425 -20.80 -0.23 -2.16
C ALA A 425 -21.28 -1.68 -2.27
N ARG A 426 -21.97 -2.05 -3.36
CA ARG A 426 -22.37 -3.46 -3.61
C ARG A 426 -21.16 -4.40 -3.63
N PHE A 427 -20.08 -3.97 -4.26
CA PHE A 427 -18.82 -4.71 -4.32
C PHE A 427 -18.22 -4.94 -2.93
N ILE A 428 -18.20 -3.93 -2.06
CA ILE A 428 -17.77 -4.08 -0.66
C ILE A 428 -18.73 -5.01 0.09
N GLU A 429 -20.04 -4.89 -0.14
CA GLU A 429 -21.04 -5.78 0.48
C GLU A 429 -20.95 -7.23 0.02
N ALA A 430 -20.24 -7.48 -1.08
CA ALA A 430 -19.92 -8.79 -1.59
C ALA A 430 -18.49 -9.22 -1.19
N SER A 431 -17.97 -8.77 -0.06
CA SER A 431 -16.60 -9.06 0.41
C SER A 431 -15.51 -8.64 -0.59
N SER A 432 -15.68 -7.49 -1.26
CA SER A 432 -14.76 -7.04 -2.32
C SER A 432 -14.65 -8.03 -3.48
N SER A 433 -15.77 -8.67 -3.83
CA SER A 433 -15.89 -9.54 -4.99
C SER A 433 -16.80 -8.93 -6.04
N TRP A 434 -16.41 -9.07 -7.29
CA TRP A 434 -17.21 -8.68 -8.45
C TRP A 434 -17.43 -9.87 -9.36
N THR A 435 -18.59 -10.01 -9.98
CA THR A 435 -18.86 -11.12 -10.91
C THR A 435 -19.30 -10.59 -12.26
N VAL A 436 -18.57 -11.01 -13.30
CA VAL A 436 -18.89 -10.73 -14.70
C VAL A 436 -19.27 -12.01 -15.41
N THR A 437 -20.40 -12.03 -16.12
CA THR A 437 -20.83 -13.17 -16.91
C THR A 437 -20.20 -13.11 -18.30
N ILE A 438 -19.52 -14.18 -18.72
CA ILE A 438 -19.03 -14.30 -20.09
C ILE A 438 -20.21 -14.54 -21.03
N PRO A 439 -20.37 -13.80 -22.14
CA PRO A 439 -21.53 -13.98 -23.01
C PRO A 439 -21.63 -15.39 -23.60
N LYS A 440 -22.78 -16.04 -23.40
CA LYS A 440 -23.02 -17.44 -23.82
C LYS A 440 -22.73 -17.72 -25.30
N GLY A 441 -22.98 -16.75 -26.18
CA GLY A 441 -22.76 -16.89 -27.61
C GLY A 441 -21.34 -16.55 -28.08
N LEU A 442 -20.49 -16.02 -27.19
CA LEU A 442 -19.15 -15.54 -27.54
C LEU A 442 -18.32 -16.68 -28.13
N ALA A 443 -17.60 -16.39 -29.21
CA ALA A 443 -16.75 -17.36 -29.87
C ALA A 443 -15.58 -17.80 -28.98
N ASN A 444 -15.18 -19.06 -29.11
CA ASN A 444 -13.98 -19.57 -28.45
C ASN A 444 -12.74 -18.75 -28.85
N GLY A 445 -11.76 -18.72 -27.95
CA GLY A 445 -10.47 -18.06 -28.19
C GLY A 445 -10.01 -17.26 -26.99
N GLN A 446 -8.87 -16.59 -27.14
CA GLN A 446 -8.27 -15.83 -26.06
C GLN A 446 -8.73 -14.37 -26.02
N TYR A 447 -9.08 -13.93 -24.83
CA TYR A 447 -9.57 -12.59 -24.53
C TYR A 447 -8.91 -12.05 -23.26
N ILE A 448 -8.90 -10.72 -23.13
CA ILE A 448 -8.49 -10.04 -21.92
C ILE A 448 -9.71 -9.35 -21.31
N ILE A 449 -9.96 -9.60 -20.03
CA ILE A 449 -10.97 -8.93 -19.21
C ILE A 449 -10.30 -7.78 -18.49
N ARG A 450 -10.81 -6.57 -18.65
CA ARG A 450 -10.41 -5.38 -17.89
C ARG A 450 -11.47 -5.12 -16.83
N GLN A 451 -11.13 -5.42 -15.58
CA GLN A 451 -11.94 -5.13 -14.41
C GLN A 451 -11.53 -3.79 -13.82
N GLU A 452 -12.50 -2.91 -13.61
CA GLU A 452 -12.27 -1.56 -13.16
C GLU A 452 -13.08 -1.25 -11.89
N VAL A 453 -12.42 -0.61 -10.94
CA VAL A 453 -13.02 0.11 -9.81
C VAL A 453 -12.83 1.60 -10.10
N GLY A 454 -13.92 2.37 -10.17
CA GLY A 454 -13.88 3.81 -10.45
C GLY A 454 -14.31 4.63 -9.25
N ALA A 455 -13.36 4.99 -8.40
CA ALA A 455 -13.61 5.69 -7.14
C ALA A 455 -13.77 7.20 -7.36
N ILE A 456 -14.87 7.76 -6.86
CA ILE A 456 -15.26 9.18 -7.05
C ILE A 456 -15.27 9.99 -5.74
N HIS A 457 -14.63 9.45 -4.70
CA HIS A 457 -14.57 10.08 -3.37
C HIS A 457 -13.66 11.32 -3.32
N ASN A 458 -12.75 11.45 -4.29
CA ASN A 458 -11.84 12.58 -4.42
C ASN A 458 -12.44 13.62 -5.37
N PRO A 459 -13.00 14.73 -4.87
CA PRO A 459 -13.70 15.71 -5.69
C PRO A 459 -12.71 16.39 -6.64
N TRP A 460 -13.18 16.73 -7.84
CA TRP A 460 -12.31 17.40 -8.80
C TRP A 460 -12.02 18.85 -8.43
N ASN A 461 -10.78 19.26 -8.66
CA ASN A 461 -10.26 20.60 -8.43
C ASN A 461 -9.35 21.00 -9.59
N ALA A 462 -9.69 22.10 -10.26
CA ALA A 462 -8.94 22.61 -11.42
C ALA A 462 -7.49 22.98 -11.12
N GLN A 463 -7.15 23.23 -9.85
CA GLN A 463 -5.81 23.61 -9.39
C GLN A 463 -5.01 22.44 -8.81
N ASP A 464 -5.57 21.23 -8.78
CA ASP A 464 -4.93 20.04 -8.24
C ASP A 464 -4.97 18.90 -9.26
N ASP A 465 -3.82 18.56 -9.81
CA ASP A 465 -3.67 17.48 -10.80
C ASP A 465 -3.77 16.08 -10.17
N THR A 466 -3.93 15.98 -8.85
CA THR A 466 -4.21 14.72 -8.15
C THR A 466 -5.69 14.54 -7.82
N SER A 467 -6.54 15.50 -8.22
CA SER A 467 -7.97 15.52 -7.93
C SER A 467 -8.81 14.77 -8.98
N GLY A 468 -10.04 14.42 -8.60
CA GLY A 468 -11.02 13.76 -9.47
C GLY A 468 -10.98 12.22 -9.39
N THR A 469 -11.69 11.61 -10.34
CA THR A 469 -11.97 10.16 -10.33
C THR A 469 -10.71 9.31 -10.45
N GLN A 470 -10.56 8.36 -9.53
CA GLN A 470 -9.45 7.42 -9.48
C GLN A 470 -9.88 6.06 -10.03
N LEU A 471 -9.24 5.61 -11.10
CA LEU A 471 -9.50 4.30 -11.69
C LEU A 471 -8.44 3.28 -11.27
N TYR A 472 -8.90 2.11 -10.83
CA TYR A 472 -8.07 0.96 -10.54
C TYR A 472 -8.42 -0.15 -11.52
N ILE A 473 -7.46 -0.54 -12.35
CA ILE A 473 -7.70 -1.31 -13.55
C ILE A 473 -6.85 -2.57 -13.49
N GLY A 474 -7.51 -3.70 -13.20
CA GLY A 474 -6.90 -5.01 -13.24
C GLY A 474 -7.28 -5.78 -14.50
N CYS A 475 -6.30 -6.41 -15.14
CA CYS A 475 -6.52 -7.17 -16.37
C CYS A 475 -6.30 -8.66 -16.19
N ILE A 476 -7.22 -9.48 -16.70
CA ILE A 476 -7.24 -10.94 -16.53
C ILE A 476 -7.26 -11.60 -17.92
N GLN A 477 -6.35 -12.53 -18.16
CA GLN A 477 -6.24 -13.26 -19.43
C GLN A 477 -7.08 -14.53 -19.37
N ILE A 478 -8.05 -14.65 -20.27
CA ILE A 478 -8.96 -15.79 -20.33
C ILE A 478 -8.94 -16.46 -21.69
N ASN A 479 -9.15 -17.77 -21.71
CA ASN A 479 -9.47 -18.53 -22.90
C ASN A 479 -10.94 -18.95 -22.79
N VAL A 480 -11.78 -18.39 -23.66
CA VAL A 480 -13.20 -18.73 -23.71
C VAL A 480 -13.35 -20.08 -24.39
N ILE A 481 -14.03 -21.00 -23.70
CA ILE A 481 -14.33 -22.36 -24.16
C ILE A 481 -15.84 -22.59 -24.16
N ASN A 482 -16.31 -23.65 -24.83
CA ASN A 482 -17.74 -24.00 -24.92
C ASN A 482 -18.62 -22.84 -25.44
N GLY A 483 -18.03 -21.98 -26.27
CA GLY A 483 -18.62 -20.80 -26.87
C GLY A 483 -19.44 -21.08 -28.13
N GLY A 484 -20.01 -20.00 -28.66
CA GLY A 484 -20.75 -20.00 -29.92
C GLY A 484 -19.89 -19.49 -31.08
N ASN A 485 -20.53 -18.78 -32.01
CA ASN A 485 -19.87 -18.16 -33.17
C ASN A 485 -19.93 -16.63 -33.13
N THR A 486 -20.36 -16.03 -32.02
CA THR A 486 -20.54 -14.57 -31.92
C THR A 486 -19.19 -13.89 -31.71
N LYS A 487 -18.82 -13.02 -32.64
CA LYS A 487 -17.65 -12.15 -32.48
C LYS A 487 -18.00 -10.94 -31.62
N LEU A 488 -17.00 -10.39 -30.92
CA LEU A 488 -17.16 -9.09 -30.27
C LEU A 488 -17.53 -8.03 -31.33
N PRO A 489 -18.44 -7.09 -31.02
CA PRO A 489 -18.69 -5.93 -31.87
C PRO A 489 -17.43 -5.04 -31.93
N GLY A 490 -17.47 -4.01 -32.79
CA GLY A 490 -16.45 -2.96 -32.75
C GLY A 490 -16.37 -2.33 -31.35
N GLY A 491 -15.19 -2.39 -30.73
CA GLY A 491 -14.94 -1.84 -29.40
C GLY A 491 -14.34 -0.44 -29.43
N THR A 492 -14.14 0.12 -28.25
CA THR A 492 -13.57 1.47 -28.03
C THR A 492 -12.11 1.35 -27.58
N ARG A 493 -11.25 2.29 -28.00
CA ARG A 493 -9.88 2.38 -27.48
C ARG A 493 -9.89 2.74 -26.00
N ALA A 494 -8.93 2.24 -25.22
CA ALA A 494 -8.93 2.43 -23.77
C ALA A 494 -8.90 3.93 -23.38
N GLY A 495 -8.06 4.71 -24.06
CA GLY A 495 -7.94 6.16 -23.91
C GLY A 495 -9.13 6.97 -24.46
N SER A 496 -10.19 6.28 -24.90
CA SER A 496 -11.44 6.89 -25.36
C SER A 496 -12.65 6.32 -24.62
N LEU A 497 -12.43 5.51 -23.58
CA LEU A 497 -13.52 5.01 -22.74
C LEU A 497 -14.18 6.16 -21.97
N TYR A 498 -13.38 7.11 -21.48
CA TYR A 498 -13.85 8.27 -20.73
C TYR A 498 -13.18 9.56 -21.23
N ALA A 499 -13.89 10.68 -21.18
CA ALA A 499 -13.31 11.98 -21.49
C ALA A 499 -12.59 12.55 -20.26
N THR A 500 -11.34 13.00 -20.43
CA THR A 500 -10.52 13.66 -19.38
C THR A 500 -11.23 14.83 -18.69
N ASN A 501 -12.07 15.56 -19.42
CA ASN A 501 -12.84 16.69 -18.89
C ASN A 501 -14.35 16.40 -18.80
N GLY A 502 -14.74 15.13 -18.90
CA GLY A 502 -16.14 14.71 -18.88
C GLY A 502 -16.73 14.69 -17.47
N ALA A 503 -18.05 14.54 -17.40
CA ALA A 503 -18.80 14.51 -16.13
C ALA A 503 -18.26 13.45 -15.16
N PHE A 504 -17.89 12.27 -15.66
CA PHE A 504 -17.33 11.21 -14.81
C PHE A 504 -15.94 11.53 -14.27
N ALA A 505 -15.06 12.12 -15.07
CA ALA A 505 -13.72 12.48 -14.64
C ALA A 505 -13.72 13.57 -13.55
N ARG A 506 -14.73 14.45 -13.59
CA ARG A 506 -14.85 15.62 -12.71
C ARG A 506 -16.02 15.53 -11.73
N TYR A 507 -16.54 14.32 -11.50
CA TYR A 507 -17.76 14.14 -10.73
C TYR A 507 -17.54 14.51 -9.26
N ASN A 508 -18.43 15.32 -8.69
CA ASN A 508 -18.42 15.67 -7.27
C ASN A 508 -19.57 14.97 -6.56
N VAL A 509 -19.27 13.86 -5.89
CA VAL A 509 -20.27 13.04 -5.19
C VAL A 509 -20.92 13.77 -4.01
N TYR A 510 -20.23 14.73 -3.38
CA TYR A 510 -20.71 15.41 -2.18
C TYR A 510 -21.71 16.53 -2.46
N GLU A 511 -21.74 17.07 -3.69
CA GLU A 511 -22.70 18.10 -4.08
C GLU A 511 -23.99 17.50 -4.67
N ASP A 512 -23.84 16.48 -5.51
CA ASP A 512 -24.96 15.89 -6.25
C ASP A 512 -25.55 14.64 -5.58
N ASN A 513 -24.77 13.99 -4.71
CA ASN A 513 -25.14 12.76 -4.02
C ASN A 513 -25.70 11.65 -4.95
N GLY A 514 -25.23 11.59 -6.19
CA GLY A 514 -25.65 10.56 -7.15
C GLY A 514 -26.89 10.90 -7.98
N MET A 515 -27.55 12.04 -7.72
CA MET A 515 -28.83 12.38 -8.34
C MET A 515 -28.75 12.63 -9.86
N THR A 516 -27.63 13.12 -10.37
CA THR A 516 -27.39 13.36 -11.80
C THR A 516 -26.35 12.41 -12.40
N PHE A 517 -25.84 11.45 -11.63
CA PHE A 517 -24.89 10.46 -12.14
C PHE A 517 -25.47 9.66 -13.31
N VAL A 518 -24.68 9.52 -14.37
CA VAL A 518 -24.97 8.71 -15.55
C VAL A 518 -23.78 7.79 -15.79
N ASP A 519 -24.07 6.52 -16.04
CA ASP A 519 -23.05 5.51 -16.29
C ASP A 519 -22.14 5.92 -17.46
N PRO A 520 -20.80 5.99 -17.24
CA PRO A 520 -19.88 6.54 -18.21
C PRO A 520 -19.45 5.50 -19.25
N GLY A 521 -18.91 5.95 -20.38
CA GLY A 521 -18.29 5.09 -21.40
C GLY A 521 -19.27 4.40 -22.35
N PRO A 522 -18.79 3.45 -23.18
CA PRO A 522 -19.56 2.91 -24.31
C PRO A 522 -20.78 2.08 -23.87
N VAL A 523 -21.70 1.80 -24.79
CA VAL A 523 -22.89 1.00 -24.50
C VAL A 523 -22.55 -0.43 -24.08
N LEU A 524 -23.37 -1.00 -23.20
CA LEU A 524 -23.24 -2.38 -22.72
C LEU A 524 -23.49 -3.39 -23.86
N TRP A 525 -22.66 -4.43 -23.89
CA TRP A 525 -22.81 -5.57 -24.78
C TRP A 525 -22.71 -6.91 -24.02
N PRO A 526 -23.58 -7.89 -24.32
CA PRO A 526 -24.75 -7.76 -25.19
C PRO A 526 -25.82 -6.87 -24.55
N SER A 527 -26.62 -6.17 -25.35
CA SER A 527 -27.68 -5.26 -24.85
C SER A 527 -28.71 -5.96 -23.96
N SER A 528 -28.86 -7.29 -24.09
CA SER A 528 -29.71 -8.11 -23.21
C SER A 528 -29.20 -8.20 -21.77
N TYR A 529 -27.95 -7.81 -21.50
CA TYR A 529 -27.37 -7.79 -20.16
C TYR A 529 -27.73 -6.52 -19.39
N ALA A 530 -28.06 -5.43 -20.10
CA ALA A 530 -28.58 -4.21 -19.48
C ALA A 530 -29.89 -4.44 -18.71
N LYS A 531 -30.68 -5.46 -19.07
CA LYS A 531 -31.92 -5.86 -18.36
C LYS A 531 -31.69 -6.82 -17.20
N ARG A 532 -30.49 -7.39 -17.06
CA ARG A 532 -30.17 -8.42 -16.05
C ARG A 532 -29.82 -7.81 -14.69
N GLU A 533 -29.45 -6.53 -14.67
CA GLU A 533 -29.28 -5.75 -13.44
C GLU A 533 -30.60 -5.64 -12.66
N GLU A 534 -31.76 -5.51 -13.33
CA GLU A 534 -33.08 -5.50 -12.70
C GLU A 534 -33.47 -6.84 -12.02
N TRP A 535 -32.86 -7.98 -12.38
CA TRP A 535 -33.28 -9.30 -11.90
C TRP A 535 -32.46 -9.87 -10.71
N ARG A 536 -31.22 -9.40 -10.48
CA ARG A 536 -30.49 -9.72 -9.24
C ARG A 536 -31.01 -8.93 -8.01
N MET A 537 -31.85 -7.91 -8.25
CA MET A 537 -32.56 -7.06 -7.26
C MET A 537 -33.55 -7.77 -6.32
N LYS A 538 -33.78 -9.08 -6.44
CA LYS A 538 -34.80 -9.79 -5.62
C LYS A 538 -34.32 -10.97 -4.78
N LYS A 539 -33.05 -11.39 -4.83
CA LYS A 539 -32.60 -12.57 -4.05
C LYS A 539 -31.14 -12.50 -3.58
N VAL A 540 -30.88 -11.81 -2.47
CA VAL A 540 -29.77 -12.13 -1.54
C VAL A 540 -30.26 -12.24 -0.07
N LYS A 541 -31.57 -12.32 0.18
CA LYS A 541 -32.12 -12.53 1.54
C LYS A 541 -32.24 -14.00 2.00
N ARG A 542 -31.60 -14.98 1.36
CA ARG A 542 -31.92 -16.41 1.65
C ARG A 542 -30.77 -17.42 1.78
N CYS A 543 -29.54 -17.01 2.11
CA CYS A 543 -28.45 -17.99 2.36
C CYS A 543 -27.73 -17.86 3.72
N MET A 544 -28.31 -17.23 4.73
CA MET A 544 -27.79 -17.27 6.12
C MET A 544 -28.84 -17.74 7.13
N LYS A 545 -29.48 -18.86 6.83
CA LYS A 545 -30.14 -19.71 7.82
C LYS A 545 -29.96 -21.16 7.37
N HIS A 546 -28.82 -21.73 7.67
CA HIS A 546 -28.66 -23.13 8.07
C HIS A 546 -27.33 -23.29 8.78
#